data_AF-A0A925EX39-F1
#
_entry.id   AF-A0A925EX39-F1
#
_cell.length_a   1.000
_cell.length_b   1.000
_cell.length_c   1.000
_cell.angle_alpha   90.00
_cell.angle_beta   90.00
_cell.angle_gamma   90.00
#
_symmetry.space_group_name_H-M   'P 1'
#
loop_
_entity.id
_entity.type
_entity.pdbx_description
1 polymer ?
#
loop_
_entity_poly.entity_id
_entity_poly.type
_entity_poly.pdbx_seq_one_letter_code
_entity_poly.pdbx_strand_id
1 'polypeptide(L)'
;MNEKNFDYLNKQIKFTGFGEGHSDELKDKIQQQTPEFTIFHQQDFGKDNTVATLQFKKSDDSDMYFFNRFNLLVKNEQQSDPVKQTFYISNKEDNITLKEAYNLMNGRAVNKELSTKEGEKYNAWLQLDFKAIDKNGNYETKRFHQNYGYDLEQTLGKHPIKELSNEVDKGRLMESLQRGNRQSVTFQNEGKEQKVFIEAAPQFKSLNFYDVNMKRINAQTLYEKQGEVQTEKQEAKKESIKEKVTDDDGEGPKQSQKKSRKKSQGISG
;
A
#
# COMPACT_ATOMS: atom_id res chain seq x y z
N MET A 1 33.72 3.89 -24.63
CA MET A 1 32.37 3.97 -24.04
C MET A 1 31.52 4.84 -24.94
N ASN A 2 30.23 4.52 -25.14
CA ASN A 2 29.31 5.39 -25.85
C ASN A 2 28.72 6.44 -24.88
N GLU A 3 29.26 7.66 -24.89
CA GLU A 3 28.89 8.74 -23.95
C GLU A 3 27.38 9.08 -24.01
N LYS A 4 26.77 9.09 -25.20
CA LYS A 4 25.33 9.38 -25.33
C LYS A 4 24.47 8.31 -24.67
N ASN A 5 24.88 7.04 -24.79
CA ASN A 5 24.18 5.93 -24.15
C ASN A 5 24.36 5.95 -22.63
N PHE A 6 25.57 6.27 -22.15
CA PHE A 6 25.82 6.48 -20.72
C PHE A 6 24.95 7.59 -20.12
N ASP A 7 24.90 8.77 -20.76
CA ASP A 7 24.06 9.89 -20.32
C ASP A 7 22.56 9.53 -20.32
N TYR A 8 22.12 8.79 -21.33
CA TYR A 8 20.75 8.30 -21.41
C TYR A 8 20.41 7.37 -20.24
N LEU A 9 21.28 6.40 -19.95
CA LEU A 9 21.08 5.45 -18.85
C LEU A 9 21.10 6.16 -17.48
N ASN A 10 22.00 7.11 -17.27
CA ASN A 10 22.01 7.93 -16.05
C ASN A 10 20.70 8.68 -15.83
N LYS A 11 20.18 9.33 -16.88
CA LYS A 11 18.86 9.99 -16.82
C LYS A 11 17.76 8.98 -16.54
N GLN A 12 17.80 7.81 -17.18
CA GLN A 12 16.78 6.77 -16.98
C GLN A 12 16.77 6.26 -15.53
N ILE A 13 17.95 5.98 -14.95
CA ILE A 13 18.11 5.60 -13.53
C ILE A 13 17.54 6.70 -12.62
N LYS A 14 17.89 7.97 -12.87
CA LYS A 14 17.38 9.11 -12.12
C LYS A 14 15.86 9.21 -12.18
N PHE A 15 15.28 9.23 -13.38
CA PHE A 15 13.84 9.46 -13.57
C PHE A 15 12.98 8.24 -13.21
N THR A 16 13.56 7.05 -13.14
CA THR A 16 12.89 5.87 -12.56
C THR A 16 12.98 5.81 -11.04
N GLY A 17 13.64 6.79 -10.40
CA GLY A 17 13.58 7.00 -8.95
C GLY A 17 14.73 6.39 -8.16
N PHE A 18 15.83 6.00 -8.81
CA PHE A 18 17.03 5.47 -8.14
C PHE A 18 18.10 6.53 -7.84
N GLY A 19 17.83 7.79 -8.19
CA GLY A 19 18.73 8.92 -7.94
C GLY A 19 19.92 8.98 -8.89
N GLU A 20 20.94 9.75 -8.51
CA GLU A 20 22.14 10.01 -9.32
C GLU A 20 23.41 9.29 -8.80
N GLY A 21 23.29 8.55 -7.69
CA GLY A 21 24.43 7.96 -6.98
C GLY A 21 25.10 6.77 -7.67
N HIS A 22 24.56 6.29 -8.79
CA HIS A 22 25.04 5.11 -9.51
C HIS A 22 25.90 5.44 -10.74
N SER A 23 26.17 6.71 -11.02
CA SER A 23 26.85 7.14 -12.25
C SER A 23 28.23 6.52 -12.41
N ASP A 24 29.04 6.49 -11.35
CA ASP A 24 30.40 5.93 -11.40
C ASP A 24 30.38 4.41 -11.57
N GLU A 25 29.54 3.69 -10.81
CA GLU A 25 29.39 2.25 -10.96
C GLU A 25 28.89 1.87 -12.37
N LEU A 26 27.90 2.60 -12.89
CA LEU A 26 27.39 2.40 -14.24
C LEU A 26 28.50 2.57 -15.29
N LYS A 27 29.32 3.62 -15.14
CA LYS A 27 30.45 3.90 -16.04
C LYS A 27 31.44 2.75 -16.04
N ASP A 28 31.84 2.29 -14.87
CA ASP A 28 32.79 1.19 -14.70
C ASP A 28 32.24 -0.10 -15.32
N LYS A 29 30.97 -0.43 -15.06
CA LYS A 29 30.32 -1.63 -15.62
C LYS A 29 30.22 -1.61 -17.16
N ILE A 30 29.91 -0.45 -17.75
CA ILE A 30 29.87 -0.30 -19.21
C ILE A 30 31.28 -0.40 -19.81
N GLN A 31 32.30 0.15 -19.15
CA GLN A 31 33.69 0.07 -19.60
C GLN A 31 34.25 -1.35 -19.58
N GLN A 32 33.77 -2.20 -18.67
CA GLN A 32 34.12 -3.64 -18.64
C GLN A 32 33.57 -4.42 -19.84
N GLN A 33 32.63 -3.86 -20.62
CA GLN A 33 32.05 -4.47 -21.81
C GLN A 33 31.40 -5.85 -21.60
N THR A 34 30.95 -6.15 -20.38
CA THR A 34 30.25 -7.41 -20.09
C THR A 34 28.87 -7.45 -20.78
N PRO A 35 28.41 -8.61 -21.27
CA PRO A 35 27.11 -8.70 -21.96
C PRO A 35 25.92 -8.27 -21.09
N GLU A 36 25.99 -8.56 -19.79
CA GLU A 36 24.94 -8.24 -18.82
C GLU A 36 25.59 -7.87 -17.48
N PHE A 37 24.98 -6.92 -16.77
CA PHE A 37 25.37 -6.58 -15.41
C PHE A 37 24.18 -6.06 -14.59
N THR A 38 24.38 -5.98 -13.28
CA THR A 38 23.39 -5.46 -12.35
C THR A 38 23.96 -4.37 -11.47
N ILE A 39 23.09 -3.44 -11.06
CA ILE A 39 23.38 -2.43 -10.03
C ILE A 39 22.38 -2.63 -8.89
N PHE A 40 22.87 -2.62 -7.65
CA PHE A 40 22.04 -2.75 -6.46
C PHE A 40 21.69 -1.38 -5.90
N HIS A 41 20.44 -1.20 -5.48
CA HIS A 41 20.00 0.01 -4.81
C HIS A 41 19.12 -0.36 -3.63
N GLN A 42 19.45 0.18 -2.46
CA GLN A 42 18.64 0.05 -1.26
C GLN A 42 18.05 1.40 -0.90
N GLN A 43 16.75 1.42 -0.64
CA GLN A 43 16.05 2.60 -0.16
C GLN A 43 14.89 2.17 0.74
N ASP A 44 14.84 2.67 1.96
CA ASP A 44 13.76 2.35 2.88
C ASP A 44 12.60 3.34 2.74
N PHE A 45 11.37 2.84 2.92
CA PHE A 45 10.16 3.65 2.88
C PHE A 45 9.42 3.54 4.21
N GLY A 46 9.64 4.51 5.10
CA GLY A 46 9.12 4.43 6.45
C GLY A 46 9.84 3.32 7.22
N LYS A 47 9.13 2.27 7.60
CA LYS A 47 9.71 1.09 8.27
C LYS A 47 10.01 -0.07 7.31
N ASP A 48 9.60 0.06 6.06
CA ASP A 48 9.72 -1.02 5.09
C ASP A 48 11.10 -0.97 4.42
N ASN A 49 11.80 -2.10 4.45
CA ASN A 49 13.08 -2.24 3.78
C ASN A 49 12.87 -2.65 2.32
N THR A 50 13.47 -1.91 1.40
CA THR A 50 13.33 -2.19 -0.03
C THR A 50 14.70 -2.29 -0.70
N VAL A 51 14.89 -3.37 -1.46
CA VAL A 51 16.09 -3.62 -2.26
C VAL A 51 15.69 -3.80 -3.71
N ALA A 52 16.28 -2.98 -4.58
CA ALA A 52 16.12 -3.05 -6.02
C ALA A 52 17.40 -3.59 -6.68
N THR A 53 17.23 -4.49 -7.64
CA THR A 53 18.32 -4.97 -8.51
C THR A 53 18.02 -4.57 -9.94
N LEU A 54 18.71 -3.52 -10.41
CA LEU A 54 18.57 -3.00 -11.77
C LEU A 54 19.34 -3.89 -12.73
N GLN A 55 18.73 -4.29 -13.85
CA GLN A 55 19.34 -5.22 -14.81
C GLN A 55 19.61 -4.54 -16.15
N PHE A 56 20.87 -4.60 -16.57
CA PHE A 56 21.36 -4.01 -17.79
C PHE A 56 21.86 -5.08 -18.75
N LYS A 57 21.62 -4.90 -20.04
CA LYS A 57 22.11 -5.79 -21.10
C LYS A 57 22.69 -4.98 -22.25
N LYS A 58 23.81 -5.44 -22.80
CA LYS A 58 24.39 -4.93 -24.05
C LYS A 58 23.56 -5.41 -25.24
N SER A 59 23.36 -4.54 -26.22
CA SER A 59 22.82 -4.89 -27.52
C SER A 59 23.69 -5.96 -28.20
N ASP A 60 23.06 -6.93 -28.86
CA ASP A 60 23.79 -7.90 -29.68
C ASP A 60 24.33 -7.25 -30.97
N ASP A 61 23.60 -6.25 -31.51
CA ASP A 61 23.92 -5.56 -32.77
C ASP A 61 24.66 -4.21 -32.61
N SER A 62 24.97 -3.77 -31.39
CA SER A 62 25.60 -2.46 -31.17
C SER A 62 26.36 -2.36 -29.84
N ASP A 63 27.08 -1.25 -29.63
CA ASP A 63 27.75 -0.96 -28.36
C ASP A 63 26.84 -0.29 -27.31
N MET A 64 25.53 -0.30 -27.52
CA MET A 64 24.57 0.26 -26.58
C MET A 64 24.22 -0.71 -25.46
N TYR A 65 24.04 -0.19 -24.26
CA TYR A 65 23.44 -0.87 -23.12
C TYR A 65 22.02 -0.37 -22.88
N PHE A 66 21.18 -1.25 -22.35
CA PHE A 66 19.79 -0.96 -22.01
C PHE A 66 19.49 -1.35 -20.58
N PHE A 67 18.84 -0.44 -19.83
CA PHE A 67 18.20 -0.76 -18.57
C PHE A 67 16.83 -1.38 -18.86
N ASN A 68 16.72 -2.71 -18.72
CA ASN A 68 15.55 -3.45 -19.22
C ASN A 68 14.47 -3.66 -18.16
N ARG A 69 14.87 -3.84 -16.90
CA ARG A 69 13.99 -4.16 -15.78
C ARG A 69 14.71 -3.98 -14.46
N PHE A 70 13.96 -3.88 -13.39
CA PHE A 70 14.47 -4.05 -12.03
C PHE A 70 13.62 -5.06 -11.26
N ASN A 71 14.27 -5.85 -10.42
CA ASN A 71 13.59 -6.68 -9.43
C ASN A 71 13.47 -5.88 -8.14
N LEU A 72 12.29 -5.83 -7.55
CA LEU A 72 12.06 -5.19 -6.27
C LEU A 72 11.74 -6.24 -5.23
N LEU A 73 12.45 -6.20 -4.10
CA LEU A 73 12.15 -6.96 -2.89
C LEU A 73 11.73 -5.98 -1.81
N VAL A 74 10.55 -6.20 -1.22
CA VAL A 74 10.00 -5.39 -0.13
C VAL A 74 9.80 -6.28 1.08
N LYS A 75 10.40 -5.91 2.21
CA LYS A 75 10.17 -6.53 3.52
C LYS A 75 9.47 -5.52 4.42
N ASN A 76 8.28 -5.87 4.90
CA ASN A 76 7.47 -5.06 5.82
C ASN A 76 7.04 -5.90 7.03
N GLU A 77 6.45 -5.25 8.03
CA GLU A 77 5.94 -5.93 9.24
C GLU A 77 4.65 -6.73 8.97
N GLN A 78 3.96 -6.48 7.84
CA GLN A 78 2.65 -7.06 7.53
C GLN A 78 2.75 -8.48 6.96
N GLN A 79 3.89 -8.82 6.35
CA GLN A 79 4.13 -10.10 5.68
C GLN A 79 5.37 -10.76 6.30
N SER A 80 5.27 -12.06 6.61
CA SER A 80 6.39 -12.83 7.17
C SER A 80 7.55 -12.93 6.20
N ASP A 81 7.24 -13.08 4.91
CA ASP A 81 8.20 -13.24 3.84
C ASP A 81 8.27 -11.99 2.96
N PRO A 82 9.48 -11.62 2.48
CA PRO A 82 9.61 -10.51 1.56
C PRO A 82 8.83 -10.75 0.26
N VAL A 83 8.12 -9.73 -0.19
CA VAL A 83 7.43 -9.77 -1.49
C VAL A 83 8.43 -9.40 -2.58
N LYS A 84 8.41 -10.15 -3.68
CA LYS A 84 9.23 -9.91 -4.85
C LYS A 84 8.37 -9.65 -6.09
N GLN A 85 8.76 -8.68 -6.90
CA GLN A 85 8.14 -8.39 -8.20
C GLN A 85 9.19 -7.85 -9.17
N THR A 86 9.04 -8.21 -10.44
CA THR A 86 9.83 -7.64 -11.54
C THR A 86 9.06 -6.51 -12.22
N PHE A 87 9.71 -5.37 -12.40
CA PHE A 87 9.17 -4.24 -13.15
C PHE A 87 10.01 -3.99 -14.40
N TYR A 88 9.35 -3.99 -15.56
CA TYR A 88 10.01 -3.78 -16.84
C TYR A 88 10.11 -2.30 -17.17
N ILE A 89 11.20 -1.93 -17.83
CA ILE A 89 11.46 -0.58 -18.28
C ILE A 89 11.25 -0.54 -19.79
N SER A 90 10.40 0.37 -20.24
CA SER A 90 10.05 0.64 -21.61
C SER A 90 10.49 2.06 -22.00
N ASN A 91 10.87 2.22 -23.26
CA ASN A 91 11.08 3.53 -23.88
C ASN A 91 9.85 4.05 -24.63
N LYS A 92 8.74 3.27 -24.64
CA LYS A 92 7.49 3.58 -25.36
C LYS A 92 6.34 3.93 -24.43
N GLU A 93 6.44 3.57 -23.16
CA GLU A 93 5.36 3.71 -22.18
C GLU A 93 5.88 4.39 -20.91
N ASP A 94 4.96 4.91 -20.11
CA ASP A 94 5.30 5.49 -18.82
C ASP A 94 5.76 4.39 -17.84
N ASN A 95 6.99 4.52 -17.35
CA ASN A 95 7.62 3.52 -16.52
C ASN A 95 7.11 3.56 -15.09
N ILE A 96 7.05 2.40 -14.44
CA ILE A 96 6.87 2.33 -12.99
C ILE A 96 8.17 2.76 -12.31
N THR A 97 8.11 3.87 -11.58
CA THR A 97 9.21 4.35 -10.73
C THR A 97 9.36 3.49 -9.48
N LEU A 98 10.51 3.56 -8.80
CA LEU A 98 10.76 2.85 -7.54
C LEU A 98 9.66 3.09 -6.50
N LYS A 99 9.21 4.34 -6.35
CA LYS A 99 8.15 4.67 -5.38
C LYS A 99 6.80 4.08 -5.76
N GLU A 100 6.44 4.12 -7.04
CA GLU A 100 5.21 3.51 -7.55
C GLU A 100 5.25 1.99 -7.43
N ALA A 101 6.39 1.36 -7.74
CA ALA A 101 6.63 -0.06 -7.54
C ALA A 101 6.44 -0.46 -6.07
N TYR A 102 7.05 0.27 -5.14
CA TYR A 102 6.82 0.09 -3.71
C TYR A 102 5.32 0.22 -3.34
N ASN A 103 4.61 1.18 -3.94
CA ASN A 103 3.19 1.37 -3.69
C ASN A 103 2.35 0.18 -4.19
N LEU A 104 2.63 -0.34 -5.40
CA LEU A 104 2.04 -1.55 -5.96
C LEU A 104 2.29 -2.78 -5.08
N MET A 105 3.52 -2.93 -4.57
CA MET A 105 3.92 -4.02 -3.68
C MET A 105 3.20 -3.99 -2.32
N ASN A 106 2.69 -2.82 -1.93
CA ASN A 106 1.84 -2.64 -0.75
C ASN A 106 0.33 -2.75 -1.07
N GLY A 107 -0.03 -3.27 -2.26
CA GLY A 107 -1.41 -3.45 -2.69
C GLY A 107 -2.17 -2.19 -3.06
N ARG A 108 -1.48 -1.06 -3.19
CA ARG A 108 -2.08 0.20 -3.66
C ARG A 108 -2.10 0.24 -5.18
N ALA A 109 -2.95 1.08 -5.72
CA ALA A 109 -3.06 1.26 -7.16
C ALA A 109 -2.27 2.47 -7.64
N VAL A 110 -1.72 2.40 -8.85
CA VAL A 110 -0.97 3.47 -9.52
C VAL A 110 -1.62 3.77 -10.87
N ASN A 111 -1.85 5.04 -11.18
CA ASN A 111 -2.38 5.48 -12.46
C ASN A 111 -1.22 5.74 -13.44
N LYS A 112 -1.28 5.15 -14.63
CA LYS A 112 -0.27 5.31 -15.69
C LYS A 112 -0.93 5.56 -17.04
N GLU A 113 -0.22 6.28 -17.89
CA GLU A 113 -0.48 6.34 -19.32
C GLU A 113 0.18 5.13 -20.01
N LEU A 114 -0.64 4.29 -20.63
CA LEU A 114 -0.25 3.03 -21.27
C LEU A 114 -0.56 3.11 -22.76
N SER A 115 0.01 2.20 -23.55
CA SER A 115 -0.26 2.10 -24.99
C SER A 115 -1.02 0.80 -25.31
N THR A 116 -1.94 0.85 -26.28
CA THR A 116 -2.52 -0.35 -26.88
C THR A 116 -1.51 -1.03 -27.81
N LYS A 117 -1.86 -2.20 -28.37
CA LYS A 117 -0.99 -2.86 -29.36
C LYS A 117 -0.82 -2.01 -30.61
N GLU A 118 -1.82 -1.20 -30.92
CA GLU A 118 -1.89 -0.26 -32.03
C GLU A 118 -1.15 1.06 -31.73
N GLY A 119 -0.66 1.24 -30.50
CA GLY A 119 0.09 2.43 -30.08
C GLY A 119 -0.77 3.58 -29.57
N GLU A 120 -2.07 3.37 -29.40
CA GLU A 120 -2.97 4.39 -28.86
C GLU A 120 -2.77 4.53 -27.35
N LYS A 121 -2.60 5.77 -26.89
CA LYS A 121 -2.39 6.06 -25.47
C LYS A 121 -3.72 6.06 -24.72
N TYR A 122 -3.74 5.45 -23.52
CA TYR A 122 -4.87 5.47 -22.62
C TYR A 122 -4.41 5.48 -21.16
N ASN A 123 -5.23 6.06 -20.27
CA ASN A 123 -4.96 6.02 -18.83
C ASN A 123 -5.60 4.79 -18.20
N ALA A 124 -4.87 4.15 -17.29
CA ALA A 124 -5.41 3.07 -16.46
C ALA A 124 -4.79 3.07 -15.07
N TRP A 125 -5.58 2.61 -14.10
CA TRP A 125 -5.06 2.25 -12.78
C TRP A 125 -4.56 0.80 -12.81
N LEU A 126 -3.35 0.61 -12.30
CA LEU A 126 -2.67 -0.66 -12.15
C LEU A 126 -2.65 -1.07 -10.68
N GLN A 127 -2.93 -2.33 -10.37
CA GLN A 127 -2.83 -2.88 -9.02
C GLN A 127 -2.39 -4.35 -9.10
N LEU A 128 -1.48 -4.79 -8.22
CA LEU A 128 -1.07 -6.20 -8.19
C LEU A 128 -2.19 -7.08 -7.63
N ASP A 129 -2.37 -8.26 -8.23
CA ASP A 129 -3.20 -9.33 -7.70
C ASP A 129 -2.33 -10.35 -6.97
N PHE A 130 -2.22 -10.21 -5.66
CA PHE A 130 -1.44 -11.14 -4.82
C PHE A 130 -2.01 -12.57 -4.78
N LYS A 131 -3.14 -12.83 -5.44
CA LYS A 131 -3.73 -14.17 -5.55
C LYS A 131 -3.37 -14.89 -6.85
N ALA A 132 -2.74 -14.21 -7.80
CA ALA A 132 -2.41 -14.75 -9.11
C ALA A 132 -0.95 -14.49 -9.45
N ILE A 133 -0.24 -15.54 -9.84
CA ILE A 133 1.18 -15.49 -10.22
C ILE A 133 1.30 -15.95 -11.67
N ASP A 134 2.02 -15.18 -12.48
CA ASP A 134 2.28 -15.48 -13.88
C ASP A 134 3.33 -16.59 -14.04
N LYS A 135 3.54 -17.04 -15.28
CA LYS A 135 4.54 -18.05 -15.63
C LYS A 135 5.99 -17.69 -15.27
N ASN A 136 6.28 -16.41 -15.01
CA ASN A 136 7.60 -15.90 -14.65
C ASN A 136 7.77 -15.69 -13.14
N GLY A 137 6.76 -16.04 -12.33
CA GLY A 137 6.79 -15.85 -10.89
C GLY A 137 6.46 -14.43 -10.42
N ASN A 138 5.88 -13.59 -11.26
CA ASN A 138 5.42 -12.25 -10.89
C ASN A 138 3.93 -12.25 -10.56
N TYR A 139 3.50 -11.39 -9.66
CA TYR A 139 2.08 -11.13 -9.45
C TYR A 139 1.46 -10.53 -10.71
N GLU A 140 0.27 -11.01 -11.06
CA GLU A 140 -0.50 -10.44 -12.16
C GLU A 140 -0.96 -9.02 -11.83
N THR A 141 -1.20 -8.20 -12.86
CA THR A 141 -1.63 -6.81 -12.70
C THR A 141 -3.06 -6.63 -13.16
N LYS A 142 -3.94 -6.20 -12.24
CA LYS A 142 -5.29 -5.70 -12.56
C LYS A 142 -5.19 -4.33 -13.19
N ARG A 143 -6.01 -4.12 -14.22
CA ARG A 143 -6.11 -2.86 -14.95
C ARG A 143 -7.54 -2.32 -14.87
N PHE A 144 -7.68 -1.10 -14.37
CA PHE A 144 -8.94 -0.38 -14.36
C PHE A 144 -8.83 0.77 -15.36
N HIS A 145 -9.25 0.53 -16.60
CA HIS A 145 -9.24 1.52 -17.68
C HIS A 145 -10.28 2.62 -17.44
N GLN A 146 -10.24 3.70 -18.22
CA GLN A 146 -11.18 4.84 -18.09
C GLN A 146 -12.66 4.40 -18.07
N ASN A 147 -13.07 3.49 -18.97
CA ASN A 147 -14.45 2.97 -19.01
C ASN A 147 -14.85 2.10 -17.79
N TYR A 148 -13.91 1.78 -16.89
CA TYR A 148 -14.23 1.11 -15.63
C TYR A 148 -15.07 2.02 -14.73
N GLY A 149 -14.95 3.34 -14.88
CA GLY A 149 -15.76 4.34 -14.18
C GLY A 149 -15.24 4.70 -12.79
N TYR A 150 -13.93 4.58 -12.55
CA TYR A 150 -13.29 5.22 -11.40
C TYR A 150 -12.68 6.55 -11.82
N ASP A 151 -13.23 7.63 -11.28
CA ASP A 151 -12.76 8.99 -11.45
C ASP A 151 -12.26 9.50 -10.09
N LEU A 152 -10.96 9.76 -10.00
CA LEU A 152 -10.33 10.17 -8.74
C LEU A 152 -10.81 11.55 -8.28
N GLU A 153 -10.94 12.50 -9.22
CA GLU A 153 -11.34 13.87 -8.91
C GLU A 153 -12.79 13.91 -8.40
N GLN A 154 -13.70 13.25 -9.10
CA GLN A 154 -15.09 13.10 -8.66
C GLN A 154 -15.19 12.34 -7.34
N THR A 155 -14.32 11.35 -7.10
CA THR A 155 -14.32 10.60 -5.83
C THR A 155 -13.85 11.49 -4.68
N LEU A 156 -12.80 12.29 -4.88
CA LEU A 156 -12.34 13.27 -3.89
C LEU A 156 -13.41 14.31 -3.58
N GLY A 157 -14.09 14.84 -4.61
CA GLY A 157 -15.14 15.86 -4.47
C GLY A 157 -16.38 15.43 -3.66
N LYS A 158 -16.53 14.14 -3.36
CA LYS A 158 -17.58 13.62 -2.46
C LYS A 158 -17.27 13.83 -0.97
N HIS A 159 -16.05 14.26 -0.65
CA HIS A 159 -15.57 14.41 0.71
C HIS A 159 -15.15 15.86 0.98
N PRO A 160 -15.43 16.40 2.18
CA PRO A 160 -15.05 17.76 2.52
C PRO A 160 -13.56 17.81 2.90
N ILE A 161 -12.70 17.76 1.89
CA ILE A 161 -11.24 17.78 2.03
C ILE A 161 -10.75 19.21 1.79
N LYS A 162 -10.08 19.80 2.78
CA LYS A 162 -9.62 21.20 2.74
C LYS A 162 -8.70 21.48 1.56
N GLU A 163 -7.79 20.55 1.25
CA GLU A 163 -6.81 20.66 0.17
C GLU A 163 -7.46 20.76 -1.23
N LEU A 164 -8.74 20.38 -1.39
CA LEU A 164 -9.46 20.55 -2.65
C LEU A 164 -9.88 22.00 -2.92
N SER A 165 -9.82 22.89 -1.92
CA SER A 165 -10.22 24.30 -2.05
C SER A 165 -9.21 25.15 -2.82
N ASN A 166 -7.98 24.65 -3.01
CA ASN A 166 -6.92 25.34 -3.73
C ASN A 166 -6.38 24.43 -4.85
N GLU A 167 -6.36 24.92 -6.08
CA GLU A 167 -5.92 24.16 -7.26
C GLU A 167 -4.49 23.61 -7.15
N VAL A 168 -3.57 24.31 -6.49
CA VAL A 168 -2.20 23.84 -6.30
C VAL A 168 -2.15 22.63 -5.36
N ASP A 169 -2.88 22.69 -4.24
CA ASP A 169 -2.89 21.61 -3.25
C ASP A 169 -3.73 20.42 -3.75
N LYS A 170 -4.82 20.69 -4.46
CA LYS A 170 -5.61 19.69 -5.19
C LYS A 170 -4.77 18.95 -6.21
N GLY A 171 -4.01 19.68 -7.04
CA GLY A 171 -3.10 19.08 -8.03
C GLY A 171 -2.07 18.16 -7.38
N ARG A 172 -1.40 18.63 -6.32
CA ARG A 172 -0.44 17.82 -5.55
C ARG A 172 -1.07 16.58 -4.92
N LEU A 173 -2.29 16.71 -4.38
CA LEU A 173 -3.04 15.59 -3.82
C LEU A 173 -3.37 14.55 -4.89
N MET A 174 -3.87 14.99 -6.04
CA MET A 174 -4.19 14.12 -7.17
C MET A 174 -2.94 13.39 -7.68
N GLU A 175 -1.85 14.10 -7.94
CA GLU A 175 -0.58 13.50 -8.38
C GLU A 175 -0.05 12.47 -7.36
N SER A 176 -0.11 12.79 -6.07
CA SER A 176 0.33 11.87 -5.02
C SER A 176 -0.49 10.57 -5.02
N LEU A 177 -1.82 10.68 -5.10
CA LEU A 177 -2.73 9.53 -5.14
C LEU A 177 -2.63 8.74 -6.44
N GLN A 178 -2.43 9.41 -7.59
CA GLN A 178 -2.16 8.77 -8.87
C GLN A 178 -0.88 7.95 -8.83
N ARG A 179 0.15 8.41 -8.12
CA ARG A 179 1.37 7.62 -7.89
C ARG A 179 1.19 6.50 -6.86
N GLY A 180 -0.03 6.31 -6.35
CA GLY A 180 -0.37 5.29 -5.36
C GLY A 180 0.08 5.61 -3.93
N ASN A 181 0.43 6.86 -3.64
CA ASN A 181 0.82 7.23 -2.28
C ASN A 181 -0.39 7.22 -1.34
N ARG A 182 -0.11 6.94 -0.06
CA ARG A 182 -1.03 7.26 1.03
C ARG A 182 -0.77 8.71 1.43
N GLN A 183 -1.76 9.58 1.22
CA GLN A 183 -1.60 11.01 1.39
C GLN A 183 -2.37 11.51 2.62
N SER A 184 -1.73 12.32 3.45
CA SER A 184 -2.42 13.04 4.54
C SER A 184 -3.28 14.14 3.94
N VAL A 185 -4.50 14.26 4.44
CA VAL A 185 -5.46 15.29 4.08
C VAL A 185 -6.18 15.81 5.33
N THR A 186 -6.75 17.00 5.23
CA THR A 186 -7.52 17.64 6.29
C THR A 186 -9.00 17.50 5.97
N PHE A 187 -9.69 16.64 6.71
CA PHE A 187 -11.13 16.44 6.60
C PHE A 187 -11.85 17.50 7.43
N GLN A 188 -12.71 18.30 6.80
CA GLN A 188 -13.40 19.42 7.42
C GLN A 188 -14.89 19.14 7.52
N ASN A 189 -15.41 18.92 8.72
CA ASN A 189 -16.84 18.71 8.93
C ASN A 189 -17.37 19.65 10.02
N GLU A 190 -18.42 20.42 9.71
CA GLU A 190 -19.07 21.35 10.65
C GLU A 190 -18.10 22.29 11.40
N GLY A 191 -17.06 22.78 10.70
CA GLY A 191 -16.06 23.67 11.28
C GLY A 191 -14.96 22.99 12.10
N LYS A 192 -14.97 21.65 12.22
CA LYS A 192 -13.88 20.86 12.82
C LYS A 192 -12.97 20.31 11.74
N GLU A 193 -11.66 20.34 12.02
CA GLU A 193 -10.64 19.73 11.15
C GLU A 193 -10.09 18.46 11.80
N GLN A 194 -10.09 17.37 11.04
CA GLN A 194 -9.44 16.12 11.42
C GLN A 194 -8.44 15.72 10.35
N LYS A 195 -7.20 15.48 10.75
CA LYS A 195 -6.20 14.88 9.86
C LYS A 195 -6.46 13.39 9.69
N VAL A 196 -6.51 12.95 8.43
CA VAL A 196 -6.65 11.54 8.04
C VAL A 196 -5.72 11.26 6.88
N PHE A 197 -5.51 9.97 6.59
CA PHE A 197 -4.79 9.55 5.41
C PHE A 197 -5.73 8.87 4.42
N ILE A 198 -5.51 9.12 3.13
CA ILE A 198 -6.29 8.52 2.05
C ILE A 198 -5.42 7.83 0.99
N GLU A 199 -6.00 6.82 0.34
CA GLU A 199 -5.43 6.16 -0.84
C GLU A 199 -6.52 5.96 -1.89
N ALA A 200 -6.15 5.98 -3.16
CA ALA A 200 -7.04 5.60 -4.24
C ALA A 200 -7.41 4.11 -4.17
N ALA A 201 -8.70 3.81 -4.32
CA ALA A 201 -9.21 2.44 -4.33
C ALA A 201 -10.04 2.17 -5.61
N PRO A 202 -9.39 2.16 -6.79
CA PRO A 202 -10.08 2.04 -8.07
C PRO A 202 -10.99 0.82 -8.14
N GLN A 203 -10.55 -0.34 -7.62
CA GLN A 203 -11.37 -1.55 -7.58
C GLN A 203 -12.77 -1.32 -6.97
N PHE A 204 -12.86 -0.50 -5.92
CA PHE A 204 -14.10 -0.19 -5.21
C PHE A 204 -14.74 1.15 -5.64
N LYS A 205 -14.15 1.82 -6.63
CA LYS A 205 -14.54 3.16 -7.10
C LYS A 205 -14.64 4.19 -5.95
N SER A 206 -13.73 4.08 -4.98
CA SER A 206 -13.78 4.84 -3.73
C SER A 206 -12.37 5.23 -3.25
N LEU A 207 -12.31 5.80 -2.05
CA LEU A 207 -11.07 6.00 -1.30
C LEU A 207 -10.99 5.04 -0.12
N ASN A 208 -9.77 4.69 0.24
CA ASN A 208 -9.44 4.06 1.51
C ASN A 208 -9.11 5.15 2.53
N PHE A 209 -9.61 5.08 3.76
CA PHE A 209 -9.33 6.05 4.82
C PHE A 209 -8.61 5.41 5.99
N TYR A 210 -7.66 6.14 6.57
CA TYR A 210 -6.91 5.72 7.74
C TYR A 210 -6.81 6.85 8.76
N ASP A 211 -6.77 6.50 10.04
CA ASP A 211 -6.45 7.44 11.11
C ASP A 211 -4.94 7.77 11.17
N VAL A 212 -4.56 8.61 12.13
CA VAL A 212 -3.16 9.01 12.35
C VAL A 212 -2.24 7.86 12.78
N ASN A 213 -2.82 6.75 13.26
CA ASN A 213 -2.10 5.53 13.63
C ASN A 213 -2.06 4.51 12.48
N MET A 214 -2.45 4.93 11.26
CA MET A 214 -2.50 4.09 10.06
C MET A 214 -3.49 2.91 10.16
N LYS A 215 -4.47 3.00 11.07
CA LYS A 215 -5.55 2.03 11.17
C LYS A 215 -6.63 2.39 10.16
N ARG A 216 -7.09 1.38 9.42
CA ARG A 216 -8.20 1.54 8.47
C ARG A 216 -9.47 1.97 9.20
N ILE A 217 -10.16 2.98 8.69
CA ILE A 217 -11.43 3.48 9.23
C ILE A 217 -12.50 3.54 8.14
N ASN A 218 -13.76 3.47 8.55
CA ASN A 218 -14.90 3.72 7.67
C ASN A 218 -15.06 5.24 7.51
N ALA A 219 -15.17 5.72 6.26
CA ALA A 219 -15.38 7.14 5.95
C ALA A 219 -16.59 7.72 6.70
N GLN A 220 -17.64 6.93 6.90
CA GLN A 220 -18.85 7.34 7.62
C GLN A 220 -18.55 7.84 9.05
N THR A 221 -17.58 7.22 9.74
CA THR A 221 -17.18 7.63 11.10
C THR A 221 -16.54 9.03 11.15
N LEU A 222 -16.09 9.56 10.00
CA LEU A 222 -15.57 10.92 9.89
C LEU A 222 -16.70 11.96 9.88
N TYR A 223 -17.89 11.56 9.43
CA TYR A 223 -19.09 12.37 9.47
C TYR A 223 -19.79 12.24 10.84
N GLU A 224 -19.69 11.07 11.48
CA GLU A 224 -20.39 10.71 12.72
C GLU A 224 -19.62 10.98 14.03
N LYS A 225 -18.36 11.45 14.01
CA LYS A 225 -17.62 11.81 15.24
C LYS A 225 -18.17 13.07 15.93
N GLN A 226 -19.44 12.99 16.30
CA GLN A 226 -20.11 13.66 17.40
C GLN A 226 -20.46 12.56 18.44
N GLY A 227 -19.78 12.59 19.60
CA GLY A 227 -20.27 11.92 20.80
C GLY A 227 -19.67 10.56 21.14
N GLU A 228 -18.39 10.49 21.49
CA GLU A 228 -17.87 9.52 22.48
C GLU A 228 -16.44 9.91 22.88
N VAL A 229 -16.34 10.92 23.75
CA VAL A 229 -15.17 11.13 24.62
C VAL A 229 -15.72 11.35 26.02
N GLN A 230 -16.45 10.37 26.57
CA GLN A 230 -16.85 10.38 27.98
C GLN A 230 -17.36 9.03 28.51
N THR A 231 -16.64 7.92 28.32
CA THR A 231 -16.99 6.67 29.02
C THR A 231 -15.82 5.72 29.27
N GLU A 232 -14.67 6.23 29.74
CA GLU A 232 -13.61 5.37 30.31
C GLU A 232 -13.19 5.79 31.73
N LYS A 233 -14.07 6.48 32.48
CA LYS A 233 -13.79 6.86 33.89
C LYS A 233 -14.85 6.46 34.92
N GLN A 234 -15.69 5.46 34.64
CA GLN A 234 -16.71 5.01 35.60
C GLN A 234 -16.72 3.51 35.93
N GLU A 235 -15.70 2.72 35.58
CA GLU A 235 -15.59 1.33 36.08
C GLU A 235 -14.73 1.17 37.34
N ALA A 236 -14.02 2.21 37.81
CA ALA A 236 -13.16 2.12 39.00
C ALA A 236 -13.88 2.41 40.35
N LYS A 237 -15.22 2.44 40.42
CA LYS A 237 -15.95 2.83 41.66
C LYS A 237 -17.16 1.96 42.04
N LYS A 238 -17.20 0.69 41.62
CA LYS A 238 -18.23 -0.27 42.06
C LYS A 238 -17.74 -1.51 42.81
N GLU A 239 -16.46 -1.60 43.17
CA GLU A 239 -15.93 -2.72 43.97
C GLU A 239 -15.75 -2.43 45.48
N SER A 240 -16.09 -1.24 45.97
CA SER A 240 -15.85 -0.86 47.37
C SER A 240 -17.10 -0.51 48.16
N ILE A 241 -18.20 -1.26 47.98
CA ILE A 241 -19.31 -1.31 48.97
C ILE A 241 -19.95 -2.70 48.95
N LYS A 242 -19.25 -3.74 49.41
CA LYS A 242 -19.88 -5.00 49.84
C LYS A 242 -19.04 -5.76 50.86
N GLU A 243 -18.52 -5.04 51.85
CA GLU A 243 -18.05 -5.65 53.10
C GLU A 243 -18.42 -4.71 54.25
N LYS A 244 -19.56 -5.01 54.91
CA LYS A 244 -19.71 -5.05 56.37
C LYS A 244 -21.18 -5.22 56.77
N VAL A 245 -21.35 -5.95 57.87
CA VAL A 245 -22.58 -6.23 58.66
C VAL A 245 -23.45 -7.34 58.02
N THR A 246 -23.64 -8.53 58.60
CA THR A 246 -23.84 -8.89 60.02
C THR A 246 -23.18 -10.22 60.43
N ASP A 247 -22.72 -10.19 61.68
CA ASP A 247 -22.31 -11.25 62.57
C ASP A 247 -23.42 -12.26 62.93
N ASP A 248 -22.96 -13.49 63.18
CA ASP A 248 -23.27 -14.42 64.29
C ASP A 248 -24.41 -15.46 64.27
N ASP A 249 -23.97 -16.63 64.75
CA ASP A 249 -24.61 -17.79 65.38
C ASP A 249 -25.51 -18.81 64.63
N GLY A 250 -25.08 -20.09 64.74
CA GLY A 250 -26.00 -21.17 65.12
C GLY A 250 -26.03 -22.45 64.26
N GLU A 251 -25.21 -23.44 64.64
CA GLU A 251 -25.42 -24.91 64.57
C GLU A 251 -25.61 -25.65 63.21
N GLY A 252 -24.76 -26.67 62.98
CA GLY A 252 -25.02 -27.77 62.03
C GLY A 252 -25.92 -28.88 62.63
N PRO A 253 -26.00 -30.13 62.10
CA PRO A 253 -25.27 -30.71 60.95
C PRO A 253 -26.10 -31.67 60.04
N LYS A 254 -25.40 -32.35 59.08
CA LYS A 254 -25.74 -33.63 58.36
C LYS A 254 -26.72 -33.54 57.16
N GLN A 255 -26.68 -34.37 56.10
CA GLN A 255 -25.78 -35.39 55.54
C GLN A 255 -26.25 -35.69 54.10
N SER A 256 -25.31 -36.03 53.20
CA SER A 256 -25.35 -36.96 52.06
C SER A 256 -26.61 -37.17 51.17
N GLN A 257 -26.43 -37.07 49.84
CA GLN A 257 -26.54 -38.14 48.81
C GLN A 257 -26.47 -37.53 47.38
N LYS A 258 -25.41 -37.76 46.58
CA LYS A 258 -25.25 -38.84 45.58
C LYS A 258 -26.47 -39.08 44.66
N LYS A 259 -26.42 -38.63 43.38
CA LYS A 259 -26.05 -39.45 42.20
C LYS A 259 -26.36 -38.75 40.86
N SER A 260 -25.35 -38.77 40.01
CA SER A 260 -25.39 -38.63 38.55
C SER A 260 -26.21 -39.74 37.87
N ARG A 261 -26.76 -39.49 36.67
CA ARG A 261 -26.27 -39.94 35.33
C ARG A 261 -27.41 -40.23 34.32
N LYS A 262 -27.24 -39.66 33.10
CA LYS A 262 -27.35 -40.28 31.74
C LYS A 262 -28.72 -40.84 31.29
N LYS A 263 -29.11 -40.90 30.01
CA LYS A 263 -28.57 -40.48 28.69
C LYS A 263 -29.69 -40.72 27.66
N SER A 264 -29.49 -40.13 26.48
CA SER A 264 -29.78 -40.64 25.12
C SER A 264 -31.22 -40.71 24.60
N GLN A 265 -31.46 -39.79 23.65
CA GLN A 265 -32.19 -40.01 22.40
C GLN A 265 -31.65 -41.21 21.60
N GLY A 266 -32.52 -41.83 20.80
CA GLY A 266 -32.15 -42.73 19.71
C GLY A 266 -33.36 -43.52 19.20
N ILE A 267 -34.04 -42.96 18.20
CA ILE A 267 -35.12 -43.59 17.44
C ILE A 267 -34.52 -44.39 16.28
N SER A 268 -35.19 -45.51 16.02
CA SER A 268 -35.03 -46.59 15.05
C SER A 268 -34.62 -46.23 13.62
N GLY A 269 -33.93 -47.19 12.98
CA GLY A 269 -33.65 -47.28 11.55
C GLY A 269 -32.54 -48.28 11.27
#